data_AF-A0A4Q4X660-F1
#
_entry.id   AF-A0A4Q4X660-F1
#
_cell.length_a   1.000
_cell.length_b   1.000
_cell.length_c   1.000
_cell.angle_alpha   90.00
_cell.angle_beta   90.00
_cell.angle_gamma   90.00
#
_symmetry.space_group_name_H-M   'P 1'
#
loop_
_entity.id
_entity.type
_entity.pdbx_description
1 polymer ?
#
loop_
_entity_poly.entity_id
_entity_poly.type
_entity_poly.pdbx_seq_one_letter_code
_entity_poly.pdbx_strand_id
1 'polypeptide(L)'
;MVDVTLAEGVVDLATEGYDIGLVLPFMLATDLAVTRMLQRLPLAIVAAPNYLESHVRPSHPVDLSDHVFVTVPPSVHKPIVTFRAEGAPLVVPLRYEITSNNAAFNREVVLAGLGMGLLPLALVEDDLREGRLVRLLGDHEILDTAAEAWLRGLVALAIGVLMWALRPVLTPFLLGALIAYMLQPGVEWLARRGLPRWIAALAMILCFAAMAALLVTLMFAVVQTEGPQLQAKIPALLATLNAWLRPKLAVFGLGVDLDLPHLRDLLAGPRYGGEGNSAIAIWQYLRTSGNAMLTVVGNVVLVPLVLFYLLYDRHQMFRRMESLVPRRWLAKTQAFW
;
A
#
# COMPACT_ATOMS: atom_id res chain seq x y z
N MET A 1 -36.64 36.44 -8.15
CA MET A 1 -35.94 37.16 -7.07
C MET A 1 -34.76 36.28 -6.68
N VAL A 2 -33.54 36.82 -6.65
CA VAL A 2 -32.35 36.07 -6.25
C VAL A 2 -32.16 36.34 -4.76
N ASP A 3 -32.09 35.28 -3.95
CA ASP A 3 -31.76 35.35 -2.54
C ASP A 3 -30.26 35.12 -2.36
N VAL A 4 -29.59 35.95 -1.56
CA VAL A 4 -28.13 35.98 -1.45
C VAL A 4 -27.73 35.96 0.01
N THR A 5 -26.98 34.93 0.40
CA THR A 5 -26.45 34.77 1.76
C THR A 5 -24.92 34.77 1.72
N LEU A 6 -24.30 35.54 2.62
CA LEU A 6 -22.85 35.51 2.89
C LEU A 6 -22.60 34.54 4.04
N ALA A 7 -22.04 33.37 3.75
CA ALA A 7 -21.68 32.38 4.77
C ALA A 7 -20.21 32.53 5.19
N GLU A 8 -19.95 32.56 6.49
CA GLU A 8 -18.59 32.67 7.06
C GLU A 8 -18.07 31.33 7.62
N GLY A 9 -18.45 30.21 7.01
CA GLY A 9 -18.10 28.88 7.52
C GLY A 9 -18.37 27.74 6.54
N VAL A 10 -18.39 26.51 7.06
CA VAL A 10 -18.74 25.33 6.29
C VAL A 10 -20.25 25.37 5.98
N VAL A 11 -20.62 25.09 4.74
CA VAL A 11 -21.99 25.14 4.21
C VAL A 11 -22.32 23.80 3.54
N ASP A 12 -23.54 23.32 3.76
CA ASP A 12 -24.11 22.22 2.99
C ASP A 12 -25.14 22.76 2.00
N LEU A 13 -24.72 22.93 0.74
CA LEU A 13 -25.57 23.47 -0.32
C LEU A 13 -26.83 22.60 -0.55
N ALA A 14 -26.72 21.28 -0.39
CA ALA A 14 -27.81 20.36 -0.70
C ALA A 14 -28.87 20.36 0.42
N THR A 15 -28.44 20.40 1.68
CA THR A 15 -29.34 20.35 2.83
C THR A 15 -29.93 21.72 3.17
N GLU A 16 -29.18 22.80 2.94
CA GLU A 16 -29.61 24.17 3.27
C GLU A 16 -30.44 24.85 2.16
N GLY A 17 -30.67 24.16 1.03
CA GLY A 17 -31.56 24.63 -0.04
C GLY A 17 -30.97 25.69 -0.96
N TYR A 18 -29.64 25.75 -1.10
CA TYR A 18 -28.97 26.66 -2.03
C TYR A 18 -28.86 26.05 -3.43
N ASP A 19 -29.26 26.79 -4.46
CA ASP A 19 -29.12 26.35 -5.85
C ASP A 19 -27.66 26.44 -6.35
N ILE A 20 -26.93 27.50 -5.95
CA ILE A 20 -25.56 27.79 -6.39
C ILE A 20 -24.77 28.39 -5.23
N GLY A 21 -23.57 27.86 -4.97
CA GLY A 21 -22.62 28.41 -3.99
C GLY A 21 -21.30 28.84 -4.65
N LEU A 22 -20.87 30.07 -4.38
CA LEU A 22 -19.52 30.54 -4.67
C LEU A 22 -18.66 30.37 -3.42
N VAL A 23 -18.02 29.22 -3.29
CA VAL A 23 -17.35 28.80 -2.04
C VAL A 23 -15.90 28.42 -2.28
N LEU A 24 -15.08 28.52 -1.23
CA LEU A 24 -13.74 27.95 -1.21
C LEU A 24 -13.82 26.43 -0.94
N PRO A 25 -12.86 25.61 -1.44
CA PRO A 25 -12.95 24.16 -1.32
C PRO A 25 -13.14 23.63 0.10
N PHE A 26 -12.56 24.30 1.10
CA PHE A 26 -12.67 23.90 2.51
C PHE A 26 -14.01 24.26 3.18
N MET A 27 -14.88 25.01 2.51
CA MET A 27 -16.19 25.41 3.03
C MET A 27 -17.30 24.41 2.68
N LEU A 28 -17.05 23.37 1.90
CA LEU A 28 -18.08 22.39 1.57
C LEU A 28 -18.12 21.27 2.62
N ALA A 29 -19.30 21.05 3.21
CA ALA A 29 -19.51 19.97 4.18
C ALA A 29 -19.52 18.58 3.52
N THR A 30 -19.90 18.50 2.24
CA THR A 30 -20.23 17.23 1.59
C THR A 30 -19.87 17.24 0.10
N ASP A 31 -19.40 16.10 -0.40
CA ASP A 31 -19.00 15.90 -1.80
C ASP A 31 -20.20 15.66 -2.75
N LEU A 32 -21.44 15.87 -2.29
CA LEU A 32 -22.65 15.70 -3.12
C LEU A 32 -22.84 16.85 -4.12
N ALA A 33 -22.19 17.99 -3.91
CA ALA A 33 -22.27 19.13 -4.81
C ALA A 33 -21.33 18.96 -6.01
N VAL A 34 -21.81 19.27 -7.22
CA VAL A 34 -20.97 19.35 -8.42
C VAL A 34 -20.12 20.62 -8.32
N THR A 35 -18.81 20.46 -8.16
CA THR A 35 -17.87 21.58 -8.07
C THR A 35 -17.23 21.89 -9.43
N ARG A 36 -17.13 23.18 -9.76
CA ARG A 36 -16.40 23.66 -10.94
C ARG A 36 -15.45 24.77 -10.51
N MET A 37 -14.16 24.61 -10.80
CA MET A 37 -13.18 25.66 -10.54
C MET A 37 -13.48 26.88 -11.43
N LEU A 38 -13.81 28.02 -10.81
CA LEU A 38 -14.04 29.29 -11.51
C LEU A 38 -12.72 30.03 -11.72
N GLN A 39 -11.98 30.26 -10.64
CA GLN A 39 -10.72 30.99 -10.66
C GLN A 39 -9.83 30.56 -9.48
N ARG A 40 -8.51 30.69 -9.66
CA ARG A 40 -7.54 30.58 -8.57
C ARG A 40 -7.32 31.97 -7.98
N LEU A 41 -7.48 32.10 -6.66
CA LEU A 41 -7.19 33.34 -5.93
C LEU A 41 -5.73 33.26 -5.43
N PRO A 42 -4.77 33.94 -6.08
CA PRO A 42 -3.39 33.92 -5.61
C PRO A 42 -3.31 34.58 -4.24
N LEU A 43 -2.62 33.92 -3.31
CA LEU A 43 -2.33 34.47 -2.00
C LEU A 43 -1.04 35.30 -2.05
N ALA A 44 -1.00 36.36 -1.26
CA ALA A 44 0.18 37.19 -1.06
C ALA A 44 0.50 37.26 0.43
N ILE A 45 1.79 37.20 0.75
CA ILE A 45 2.28 37.49 2.10
C ILE A 45 2.50 38.99 2.18
N VAL A 46 1.82 39.63 3.11
CA VAL A 46 1.80 41.09 3.26
C VAL A 46 2.02 41.49 4.71
N ALA A 47 2.63 42.64 4.89
CA ALA A 47 2.77 43.29 6.19
C ALA A 47 2.61 44.80 6.03
N ALA A 48 2.12 45.48 7.06
CA ALA A 48 2.15 46.93 7.08
C ALA A 48 3.59 47.45 7.31
N PRO A 49 3.98 48.60 6.73
CA PRO A 49 5.31 49.17 6.91
C PRO A 49 5.72 49.35 8.38
N ASN A 50 4.78 49.78 9.24
CA ASN A 50 5.01 49.98 10.68
C ASN A 50 5.40 48.67 11.41
N TYR A 51 4.89 47.52 10.98
CA TYR A 51 5.29 46.22 11.53
C TYR A 51 6.76 45.92 11.24
N LEU A 52 7.23 46.29 10.05
CA LEU A 52 8.60 46.09 9.58
C LEU A 52 9.61 47.10 10.16
N GLU A 53 9.14 48.15 10.86
CA GLU A 53 10.03 49.05 11.61
C GLU A 53 10.60 48.38 12.87
N SER A 54 9.83 47.47 13.46
CA SER A 54 10.18 46.76 14.70
C SER A 54 10.64 45.31 14.46
N HIS A 55 10.46 44.78 13.26
CA HIS A 55 10.79 43.40 12.91
C HIS A 55 11.63 43.32 11.63
N VAL A 56 12.61 42.41 11.62
CA VAL A 56 13.47 42.19 10.45
C VAL A 56 12.64 41.74 9.26
N ARG A 57 12.82 42.35 8.09
CA ARG A 57 12.08 41.96 6.88
C ARG A 57 12.51 40.54 6.44
N PRO A 58 11.58 39.59 6.26
CA PRO A 58 11.93 38.23 5.83
C PRO A 58 12.46 38.25 4.39
N SER A 59 13.59 37.58 4.19
CA SER A 59 14.28 37.48 2.90
C SER A 59 14.15 36.09 2.27
N HIS A 60 13.94 35.08 3.11
CA HIS A 60 13.76 33.69 2.74
C HIS A 60 12.48 33.13 3.39
N PRO A 61 11.77 32.17 2.75
CA PRO A 61 10.57 31.55 3.31
C PRO A 61 10.67 31.04 4.74
N VAL A 62 11.84 30.53 5.15
CA VAL A 62 12.05 30.00 6.50
C VAL A 62 11.93 31.09 7.58
N ASP A 63 12.32 32.33 7.25
CA ASP A 63 12.30 33.49 8.14
C ASP A 63 10.87 33.80 8.63
N LEU A 64 9.84 33.38 7.90
CA LEU A 64 8.44 33.58 8.29
C LEU A 64 8.10 32.94 9.64
N SER A 65 8.82 31.90 10.05
CA SER A 65 8.60 31.23 11.35
C SER A 65 8.89 32.15 12.54
N ASP A 66 9.69 33.20 12.32
CA ASP A 66 10.09 34.16 13.36
C ASP A 66 9.05 35.27 13.58
N HIS A 67 8.06 35.38 12.69
CA HIS A 67 7.04 36.42 12.71
C HIS A 67 5.67 35.91 13.16
N VAL A 68 4.86 36.83 13.67
CA VAL A 68 3.46 36.56 14.03
C VAL A 68 2.57 36.79 12.81
N PHE A 69 1.67 35.85 12.56
CA PHE A 69 0.68 35.91 11.51
C PHE A 69 -0.74 36.07 12.05
N VAL A 70 -1.55 36.77 11.27
CA VAL A 70 -3.00 36.75 11.35
C VAL A 70 -3.50 35.66 10.39
N THR A 71 -4.10 34.60 10.92
CA THR A 71 -4.49 33.42 10.13
C THR A 71 -5.98 33.11 10.22
N VAL A 72 -6.47 32.23 9.37
CA VAL A 72 -7.74 31.56 9.63
C VAL A 72 -7.58 30.54 10.78
N PRO A 73 -8.66 30.12 11.45
CA PRO A 73 -8.59 29.14 12.52
C PRO A 73 -7.96 27.81 12.06
N PRO A 74 -7.11 27.16 12.87
CA PRO A 74 -6.48 25.88 12.54
C PRO A 74 -7.47 24.74 12.25
N SER A 75 -8.71 24.84 12.75
CA SER A 75 -9.81 23.92 12.45
C SER A 75 -10.30 24.03 11.00
N VAL A 76 -10.09 25.19 10.36
CA VAL A 76 -10.49 25.46 8.97
C VAL A 76 -9.33 25.18 8.03
N HIS A 77 -8.13 25.70 8.33
CA HIS A 77 -6.94 25.48 7.54
C HIS A 77 -5.71 25.45 8.44
N LYS A 78 -4.81 24.49 8.23
CA LYS A 78 -3.55 24.43 9.00
C LYS A 78 -2.75 25.72 8.80
N PRO A 79 -2.17 26.31 9.85
CA PRO A 79 -1.38 27.53 9.77
C PRO A 79 0.02 27.22 9.22
N ILE A 80 0.07 26.76 7.97
CA ILE A 80 1.29 26.44 7.23
C ILE A 80 1.20 27.09 5.86
N VAL A 81 2.35 27.51 5.33
CA VAL A 81 2.49 27.94 3.93
C VAL A 81 3.47 27.01 3.24
N THR A 82 3.18 26.63 2.00
CA THR A 82 4.09 25.78 1.22
C THR A 82 4.63 26.57 0.04
N PHE A 83 5.95 26.52 -0.15
CA PHE A 83 6.63 27.16 -1.27
C PHE A 83 7.20 26.12 -2.23
N ARG A 84 7.23 26.45 -3.51
CA ARG A 84 7.95 25.68 -4.53
C ARG A 84 9.47 25.86 -4.32
N ALA A 85 10.21 24.75 -4.32
CA ALA A 85 11.67 24.73 -4.24
C ALA A 85 12.25 23.70 -5.22
N GLU A 86 13.55 23.75 -5.53
CA GLU A 86 14.24 22.91 -6.54
C GLU A 86 14.32 21.40 -6.23
N GLY A 87 13.55 20.92 -5.26
CA GLY A 87 13.47 19.50 -4.92
C GLY A 87 12.14 19.17 -4.27
N ALA A 88 12.11 19.22 -2.93
CA ALA A 88 10.88 19.03 -2.17
C ALA A 88 10.21 20.38 -1.90
N PRO A 89 8.86 20.46 -1.91
CA PRO A 89 8.15 21.65 -1.46
C PRO A 89 8.59 22.04 -0.04
N LEU A 90 8.88 23.32 0.16
CA LEU A 90 9.28 23.85 1.45
C LEU A 90 8.03 24.22 2.25
N VAL A 91 7.71 23.45 3.28
CA VAL A 91 6.59 23.70 4.17
C VAL A 91 7.08 24.51 5.37
N VAL A 92 6.51 25.69 5.57
CA VAL A 92 6.86 26.60 6.66
C VAL A 92 5.67 26.75 7.61
N PRO A 93 5.82 26.39 8.89
CA PRO A 93 4.79 26.65 9.89
C PRO A 93 4.70 28.15 10.20
N LEU A 94 3.48 28.66 10.30
CA LEU A 94 3.22 30.05 10.66
C LEU A 94 2.95 30.15 12.15
N ARG A 95 3.68 31.01 12.86
CA ARG A 95 3.34 31.37 14.24
C ARG A 95 2.18 32.36 14.20
N TYR A 96 1.13 32.15 14.99
CA TYR A 96 -0.06 33.01 14.97
C TYR A 96 -0.52 33.31 16.40
N GLU A 97 -1.05 34.51 16.60
CA GLU A 97 -1.67 34.95 17.87
C GLU A 97 -3.10 35.44 17.66
N ILE A 98 -3.44 35.82 16.43
CA ILE A 98 -4.77 36.32 16.05
C ILE A 98 -5.31 35.39 14.97
N THR A 99 -6.51 34.86 15.19
CA THR A 99 -7.21 34.03 14.21
C THR A 99 -8.59 34.56 13.91
N SER A 100 -8.94 34.71 12.63
CA SER A 100 -10.30 35.02 12.21
C SER A 100 -10.61 34.41 10.84
N ASN A 101 -11.84 33.93 10.69
CA ASN A 101 -12.40 33.36 9.46
C ASN A 101 -12.76 34.44 8.42
N ASN A 102 -12.64 35.72 8.75
CA ASN A 102 -12.99 36.82 7.85
C ASN A 102 -11.72 37.49 7.29
N ALA A 103 -11.52 37.36 5.97
CA ALA A 103 -10.33 37.89 5.29
C ALA A 103 -10.25 39.43 5.32
N ALA A 104 -11.38 40.12 5.26
CA ALA A 104 -11.42 41.59 5.35
C ALA A 104 -11.03 42.07 6.74
N PHE A 105 -11.49 41.39 7.79
CA PHE A 105 -11.05 41.65 9.15
C PHE A 105 -9.54 41.39 9.31
N ASN A 106 -9.04 40.25 8.79
CA ASN A 106 -7.61 39.94 8.83
C ASN A 106 -6.77 41.02 8.15
N ARG A 107 -7.23 41.57 7.02
CA ARG A 107 -6.59 42.70 6.35
C ARG A 107 -6.48 43.94 7.25
N GLU A 108 -7.55 44.31 7.95
CA GLU A 108 -7.53 45.46 8.87
C GLU A 108 -6.55 45.25 10.04
N VAL A 109 -6.47 44.03 10.59
CA VAL A 109 -5.50 43.69 11.64
C VAL A 109 -4.06 43.81 11.14
N VAL A 110 -3.79 43.37 9.91
CA VAL A 110 -2.46 43.50 9.29
C VAL A 110 -2.12 44.96 9.01
N LEU A 111 -3.07 45.76 8.53
CA LEU A 111 -2.92 47.21 8.33
C LEU A 111 -2.62 47.95 9.64
N ALA A 112 -3.17 47.48 10.76
CA ALA A 112 -2.85 47.99 12.09
C ALA A 112 -1.44 47.62 12.58
N GLY A 113 -0.70 46.78 11.84
CA GLY A 113 0.65 46.36 12.19
C GLY A 113 0.72 45.31 13.30
N LEU A 114 -0.35 44.54 13.50
CA LEU A 114 -0.43 43.51 14.55
C LEU A 114 0.09 42.12 14.10
N GLY A 115 0.69 42.05 12.91
CA GLY A 115 1.27 40.84 12.36
C GLY A 115 1.33 40.86 10.84
N MET A 116 1.80 39.75 10.25
CA MET A 116 1.78 39.50 8.82
C MET A 116 0.50 38.78 8.39
N GLY A 117 0.08 38.98 7.15
CA GLY A 117 -1.10 38.35 6.57
C GLY A 117 -0.75 37.45 5.40
N LEU A 118 -1.40 36.30 5.30
CA LEU A 118 -1.49 35.52 4.07
C LEU A 118 -2.89 35.74 3.47
N LEU A 119 -3.01 36.71 2.57
CA LEU A 119 -4.30 37.24 2.11
C LEU A 119 -4.46 37.11 0.59
N PRO A 120 -5.70 36.98 0.07
CA PRO A 120 -5.94 37.03 -1.37
C PRO A 120 -5.41 38.33 -1.97
N LEU A 121 -4.61 38.24 -3.03
CA LEU A 121 -3.98 39.40 -3.65
C LEU A 121 -5.01 40.47 -4.07
N ALA A 122 -6.16 40.04 -4.59
CA ALA A 122 -7.24 40.93 -5.01
C ALA A 122 -7.83 41.76 -3.85
N LEU A 123 -7.75 41.27 -2.60
CA LEU A 123 -8.27 41.99 -1.43
C LEU A 123 -7.34 43.11 -0.96
N VAL A 124 -6.04 42.98 -1.23
CA VAL A 124 -4.98 43.89 -0.73
C VAL A 124 -4.33 44.71 -1.85
N GLU A 125 -4.81 44.58 -3.09
CA GLU A 125 -4.22 45.20 -4.26
C GLU A 125 -4.18 46.73 -4.15
N ASP A 126 -5.23 47.33 -3.59
CA ASP A 126 -5.31 48.77 -3.35
C ASP A 126 -4.31 49.23 -2.28
N ASP A 127 -4.19 48.49 -1.18
CA ASP A 127 -3.25 48.84 -0.10
C ASP A 127 -1.79 48.70 -0.53
N LEU A 128 -1.50 47.70 -1.37
CA LEU A 128 -0.19 47.51 -1.96
C LEU A 128 0.15 48.68 -2.90
N ARG A 129 -0.81 49.14 -3.69
CA ARG A 129 -0.64 50.27 -4.61
C ARG A 129 -0.44 51.59 -3.88
N GLU A 130 -1.17 51.78 -2.78
CA GLU A 130 -1.09 52.97 -1.94
C GLU A 130 0.10 52.93 -0.94
N GLY A 131 0.84 51.81 -0.88
CA GLY A 131 1.97 51.64 0.04
C GLY A 131 1.58 51.45 1.50
N ARG A 132 0.29 51.21 1.78
CA ARG A 132 -0.22 50.87 3.12
C ARG A 132 0.15 49.45 3.54
N LEU A 133 0.35 48.56 2.56
CA LEU A 133 0.91 47.23 2.74
C LEU A 133 2.12 47.04 1.84
N VAL A 134 3.02 46.16 2.26
CA VAL A 134 4.18 45.73 1.46
C VAL A 134 4.07 44.24 1.22
N ARG A 135 4.21 43.83 -0.06
CA ARG A 135 4.30 42.42 -0.43
C ARG A 135 5.69 41.88 -0.11
N LEU A 136 5.71 40.74 0.56
CA LEU A 136 6.92 40.01 0.96
C LEU A 136 7.05 38.72 0.13
N LEU A 137 8.29 38.28 -0.09
CA LEU A 137 8.62 37.04 -0.81
C LEU A 137 7.91 36.87 -2.16
N GLY A 138 7.72 37.97 -2.92
CA GLY A 138 7.01 37.95 -4.20
C GLY A 138 7.62 37.01 -5.26
N ASP A 139 8.91 36.73 -5.15
CA ASP A 139 9.66 35.85 -6.05
C ASP A 139 9.48 34.36 -5.74
N HIS A 140 8.89 34.02 -4.58
CA HIS A 140 8.67 32.64 -4.16
C HIS A 140 7.23 32.22 -4.47
N GLU A 141 7.07 31.18 -5.29
CA GLU A 141 5.73 30.68 -5.63
C GLU A 141 5.13 29.88 -4.48
N ILE A 142 3.96 30.32 -4.01
CA ILE A 142 3.17 29.64 -2.99
C ILE A 142 2.38 28.51 -3.66
N LEU A 143 2.58 27.28 -3.18
CA LEU A 143 1.89 26.09 -3.64
C LEU A 143 0.60 25.87 -2.85
N ASP A 144 -0.51 25.69 -3.57
CA ASP A 144 -1.77 25.23 -3.01
C ASP A 144 -1.76 23.69 -2.91
N THR A 145 -1.44 23.18 -1.72
CA THR A 145 -1.14 21.76 -1.49
C THR A 145 -2.36 20.86 -1.43
N ALA A 146 -3.59 21.40 -1.41
CA ALA A 146 -4.80 20.60 -1.35
C ALA A 146 -4.90 19.64 -2.56
N ALA A 147 -4.60 20.12 -3.77
CA ALA A 147 -4.72 19.31 -4.99
C ALA A 147 -3.67 18.18 -5.10
N GLU A 148 -2.47 18.37 -4.58
CA GLU A 148 -1.39 17.38 -4.69
C GLU A 148 -1.57 16.17 -3.75
N ALA A 149 -2.22 16.38 -2.61
CA ALA A 149 -2.45 15.33 -1.62
C ALA A 149 -3.38 14.22 -2.16
N TRP A 150 -4.43 14.59 -2.88
CA TRP A 150 -5.37 13.64 -3.50
C TRP A 150 -4.72 12.79 -4.58
N LEU A 151 -3.87 13.39 -5.43
CA LEU A 151 -3.16 12.66 -6.47
C LEU A 151 -2.21 11.62 -5.88
N ARG A 152 -1.45 11.99 -4.83
CA ARG A 152 -0.56 11.05 -4.12
C ARG A 152 -1.35 9.94 -3.43
N GLY A 153 -2.50 10.26 -2.84
CA GLY A 153 -3.40 9.27 -2.24
C GLY A 153 -3.94 8.28 -3.26
N LEU A 154 -4.37 8.75 -4.44
CA LEU A 154 -4.87 7.92 -5.53
C LEU A 154 -3.76 7.03 -6.10
N VAL A 155 -2.57 7.57 -6.30
CA VAL A 155 -1.39 6.78 -6.72
C VAL A 155 -1.06 5.69 -5.69
N ALA A 156 -1.05 6.02 -4.40
CA ALA A 156 -0.80 5.04 -3.33
C ALA A 156 -1.89 3.95 -3.30
N LEU A 157 -3.16 4.32 -3.46
CA LEU A 157 -4.27 3.39 -3.56
C LEU A 157 -4.12 2.47 -4.79
N ALA A 158 -3.82 3.05 -5.95
CA ALA A 158 -3.61 2.30 -7.20
C ALA A 158 -2.46 1.31 -7.07
N ILE A 159 -1.34 1.70 -6.45
CA ILE A 159 -0.22 0.81 -6.13
C ILE A 159 -0.66 -0.29 -5.16
N GLY A 160 -1.43 0.04 -4.12
CA GLY A 160 -1.97 -0.93 -3.17
C GLY A 160 -2.89 -1.96 -3.82
N VAL A 161 -3.79 -1.51 -4.69
CA VAL A 161 -4.69 -2.37 -5.48
C VAL A 161 -3.90 -3.25 -6.44
N LEU A 162 -2.91 -2.69 -7.13
CA LEU A 162 -2.02 -3.44 -8.01
C LEU A 162 -1.26 -4.53 -7.23
N MET A 163 -0.68 -4.19 -6.09
CA MET A 163 0.02 -5.14 -5.22
C MET A 163 -0.91 -6.25 -4.74
N TRP A 164 -2.15 -5.92 -4.36
CA TRP A 164 -3.15 -6.90 -3.95
C TRP A 164 -3.53 -7.85 -5.08
N ALA A 165 -3.75 -7.32 -6.30
CA ALA A 165 -4.06 -8.10 -7.50
C ALA A 165 -2.90 -9.00 -7.94
N LEU A 166 -1.64 -8.60 -7.71
CA LEU A 166 -0.45 -9.37 -8.09
C LEU A 166 -0.08 -10.49 -7.09
N ARG A 167 -0.62 -10.49 -5.86
CA ARG A 167 -0.35 -11.52 -4.84
C ARG A 167 -0.38 -12.96 -5.36
N PRO A 168 -1.43 -13.42 -6.09
CA PRO A 168 -1.50 -14.80 -6.59
C PRO A 168 -0.46 -15.12 -7.66
N VAL A 169 0.06 -14.13 -8.37
CA VAL A 169 1.11 -14.31 -9.40
C VAL A 169 2.50 -14.34 -8.77
N LEU A 170 2.68 -13.69 -7.61
CA LEU A 170 3.97 -13.61 -6.92
C LEU A 170 4.45 -14.98 -6.41
N THR A 171 3.57 -15.78 -5.82
CA THR A 171 3.90 -17.10 -5.28
C THR A 171 4.49 -18.07 -6.32
N PRO A 172 3.85 -18.33 -7.47
CA PRO A 172 4.43 -19.20 -8.50
C PRO A 172 5.69 -18.60 -9.15
N PHE A 173 5.80 -17.27 -9.24
CA PHE A 173 7.02 -16.63 -9.74
C PHE A 173 8.21 -16.85 -8.81
N LEU A 174 8.01 -16.66 -7.49
CA LEU A 174 9.05 -16.90 -6.48
C LEU A 174 9.44 -18.38 -6.42
N LEU A 175 8.48 -19.29 -6.46
CA LEU A 175 8.74 -20.73 -6.55
C LEU A 175 9.54 -21.07 -7.81
N GLY A 176 9.13 -20.54 -8.97
CA GLY A 176 9.83 -20.71 -10.23
C GLY A 176 11.26 -20.20 -10.15
N ALA A 177 11.49 -19.02 -9.56
CA ALA A 177 12.83 -18.45 -9.38
C ALA A 177 13.71 -19.27 -8.42
N LEU A 178 13.16 -19.73 -7.30
CA LEU A 178 13.86 -20.57 -6.33
C LEU A 178 14.28 -21.91 -6.97
N ILE A 179 13.35 -22.57 -7.65
CA ILE A 179 13.63 -23.84 -8.32
C ILE A 179 14.59 -23.61 -9.49
N ALA A 180 14.46 -22.52 -10.25
CA ALA A 180 15.41 -22.17 -11.32
C ALA A 180 16.83 -22.02 -10.77
N TYR A 181 16.99 -21.36 -9.62
CA TYR A 181 18.27 -21.25 -8.93
C TYR A 181 18.83 -22.63 -8.56
N MET A 182 17.99 -23.53 -8.05
CA MET A 182 18.39 -24.92 -7.72
C MET A 182 18.76 -25.74 -8.95
N LEU A 183 18.08 -25.56 -10.08
CA LEU A 183 18.30 -26.32 -11.33
C LEU A 183 19.45 -25.77 -12.17
N GLN A 184 19.86 -24.52 -11.95
CA GLN A 184 20.91 -23.85 -12.71
C GLN A 184 22.23 -24.65 -12.82
N PRO A 185 22.83 -25.20 -11.74
CA PRO A 185 24.06 -25.99 -11.87
C PRO A 185 23.88 -27.21 -12.78
N GLY A 186 22.69 -27.82 -12.78
CA GLY A 186 22.36 -28.92 -13.68
C GLY A 186 22.31 -28.47 -15.15
N VAL A 187 21.65 -27.34 -15.43
CA VAL A 187 21.59 -26.78 -16.79
C VAL A 187 22.98 -26.44 -17.31
N GLU A 188 23.84 -25.84 -16.49
CA GLU A 188 25.22 -25.51 -16.85
C GLU A 188 26.05 -26.75 -17.15
N TRP A 189 25.89 -27.82 -16.36
CA TRP A 189 26.57 -29.09 -16.61
C TRP A 189 26.16 -29.72 -17.95
N LEU A 190 24.87 -29.68 -18.30
CA LEU A 190 24.38 -30.15 -19.61
C LEU A 190 24.88 -29.24 -20.76
N ALA A 191 24.89 -27.93 -20.55
CA ALA A 191 25.36 -26.98 -21.56
C ALA A 191 26.87 -27.14 -21.85
N ARG A 192 27.68 -27.43 -20.83
CA ARG A 192 29.13 -27.74 -21.00
C ARG A 192 29.39 -29.00 -21.82
N ARG A 193 28.41 -29.92 -21.90
CA ARG A 193 28.47 -31.12 -22.76
C ARG A 193 28.08 -30.87 -24.22
N GLY A 194 27.85 -29.62 -24.61
CA GLY A 194 27.55 -29.22 -25.98
C GLY A 194 26.06 -29.12 -26.32
N LEU A 195 25.16 -29.30 -25.35
CA LEU A 195 23.72 -29.10 -25.56
C LEU A 195 23.38 -27.60 -25.57
N PRO A 196 22.53 -27.13 -26.50
CA PRO A 196 22.04 -25.76 -26.48
C PRO A 196 21.22 -25.53 -25.21
N ARG A 197 21.38 -24.34 -24.60
CA ARG A 197 20.85 -24.02 -23.25
C ARG A 197 19.35 -24.27 -23.08
N TRP A 198 18.55 -24.06 -24.12
CA TRP A 198 17.10 -24.30 -24.06
C TRP A 198 16.74 -25.79 -23.92
N ILE A 199 17.51 -26.69 -24.56
CA ILE A 199 17.36 -28.14 -24.40
C ILE A 199 17.82 -28.56 -23.01
N ALA A 200 18.95 -28.03 -22.55
CA ALA A 200 19.45 -28.30 -21.21
C ALA A 200 18.45 -27.86 -20.12
N ALA A 201 17.86 -26.67 -20.26
CA ALA A 201 16.82 -26.16 -19.37
C ALA A 201 15.56 -27.04 -19.41
N LEU A 202 15.06 -27.38 -20.59
CA LEU A 202 13.88 -28.24 -20.75
C LEU A 202 14.10 -29.63 -20.15
N ALA A 203 15.25 -30.25 -20.39
CA ALA A 203 15.60 -31.55 -19.85
C ALA A 203 15.64 -31.54 -18.31
N MET A 204 16.22 -30.49 -17.72
CA MET A 204 16.25 -30.32 -16.26
C MET A 204 14.86 -30.07 -15.67
N ILE A 205 14.02 -29.26 -16.35
CA ILE A 205 12.62 -29.05 -15.97
C ILE A 205 11.85 -30.37 -15.93
N LEU A 206 11.94 -31.16 -17.01
CA LEU A 206 11.25 -32.45 -17.11
C LEU A 206 11.75 -33.44 -16.06
N CYS A 207 13.07 -33.49 -15.82
CA CYS A 207 13.67 -34.31 -14.78
C CYS A 207 13.16 -33.93 -13.39
N PHE A 208 13.14 -32.64 -13.05
CA PHE A 208 12.61 -32.17 -11.77
C PHE A 208 11.11 -32.44 -11.63
N ALA A 209 10.32 -32.22 -12.69
CA ALA A 209 8.89 -32.53 -12.68
C ALA A 209 8.62 -34.03 -12.48
N ALA A 210 9.39 -34.90 -13.14
CA ALA A 210 9.31 -36.34 -12.96
C ALA A 210 9.71 -36.78 -11.55
N MET A 211 10.78 -36.20 -10.99
CA MET A 211 11.22 -36.44 -9.61
C MET A 211 10.15 -36.02 -8.61
N ALA A 212 9.55 -34.84 -8.79
CA ALA A 212 8.48 -34.34 -7.93
C ALA A 212 7.23 -35.22 -8.03
N ALA A 213 6.83 -35.63 -9.24
CA ALA A 213 5.71 -36.54 -9.45
C ALA A 213 5.95 -37.90 -8.79
N LEU A 214 7.17 -38.44 -8.89
CA LEU A 214 7.57 -39.68 -8.23
C LEU A 214 7.51 -39.54 -6.72
N LEU A 215 8.04 -38.44 -6.15
CA LEU A 215 8.01 -38.17 -4.72
C LEU A 215 6.56 -38.07 -4.20
N VAL A 216 5.69 -37.36 -4.91
CA VAL A 216 4.26 -37.26 -4.55
C VAL A 216 3.59 -38.62 -4.61
N THR A 217 3.86 -39.39 -5.67
CA THR A 217 3.34 -40.77 -5.83
C THR A 217 3.82 -41.66 -4.68
N LEU A 218 5.08 -41.54 -4.28
CA LEU A 218 5.65 -42.29 -3.17
C LEU A 218 5.05 -41.88 -1.83
N MET A 219 4.95 -40.57 -1.54
CA MET A 219 4.28 -40.04 -0.35
C MET A 219 2.85 -40.57 -0.26
N PHE A 220 2.13 -40.55 -1.38
CA PHE A 220 0.77 -41.08 -1.46
C PHE A 220 0.74 -42.60 -1.18
N ALA A 221 1.63 -43.38 -1.79
CA ALA A 221 1.74 -44.82 -1.55
C ALA A 221 2.05 -45.14 -0.08
N VAL A 222 2.97 -44.38 0.54
CA VAL A 222 3.30 -44.51 1.96
C VAL A 222 2.10 -44.20 2.84
N VAL A 223 1.36 -43.11 2.58
CA VAL A 223 0.15 -42.77 3.34
C VAL A 223 -0.90 -43.87 3.24
N GLN A 224 -1.08 -44.46 2.05
CA GLN A 224 -2.03 -45.56 1.86
C GLN A 224 -1.60 -46.85 2.57
N THR A 225 -0.30 -47.14 2.62
CA THR A 225 0.21 -48.40 3.18
C THR A 225 0.39 -48.32 4.71
N GLU A 226 0.85 -47.17 5.21
CA GLU A 226 1.16 -46.93 6.62
C GLU A 226 0.00 -46.28 7.40
N GLY A 227 -0.87 -45.52 6.72
CA GLY A 227 -2.03 -44.86 7.33
C GLY A 227 -3.00 -45.81 8.03
N PRO A 228 -3.38 -46.95 7.44
CA PRO A 228 -4.24 -47.94 8.08
C PRO A 228 -3.59 -48.57 9.33
N GLN A 229 -2.26 -48.74 9.34
CA GLN A 229 -1.54 -49.30 10.47
C GLN A 229 -1.46 -48.31 11.65
N LEU A 230 -1.28 -47.02 11.36
CA LEU A 230 -1.41 -45.94 12.32
C LEU A 230 -2.81 -45.94 12.95
N GLN A 231 -3.86 -46.03 12.14
CA GLN A 231 -5.24 -46.13 12.62
C GLN A 231 -5.51 -47.38 13.45
N ALA A 232 -4.86 -48.51 13.17
CA ALA A 232 -4.98 -49.73 13.98
C ALA A 232 -4.31 -49.60 15.36
N LYS A 233 -3.26 -48.78 15.48
CA LYS A 233 -2.53 -48.55 16.74
C LYS A 233 -3.11 -47.40 17.58
N ILE A 234 -3.80 -46.43 16.96
CA ILE A 234 -4.51 -45.34 17.64
C ILE A 234 -5.44 -45.83 18.78
N PRO A 235 -6.31 -46.84 18.60
CA PRO A 235 -7.20 -47.29 19.68
C PRO A 235 -6.42 -47.93 20.84
N ALA A 236 -5.30 -48.61 20.57
CA ALA A 236 -4.45 -49.16 21.62
C ALA A 236 -3.74 -48.03 22.40
N LEU A 237 -3.23 -47.01 21.72
CA LEU A 237 -2.65 -45.81 22.34
C LEU A 237 -3.68 -45.05 23.17
N LEU A 238 -4.89 -44.85 22.65
CA LEU A 238 -6.00 -44.22 23.38
C LEU A 238 -6.42 -45.04 24.60
N ALA A 239 -6.42 -46.37 24.51
CA ALA A 239 -6.70 -47.23 25.64
C ALA A 239 -5.63 -47.13 26.75
N THR A 240 -4.34 -47.07 26.38
CA THR A 240 -3.25 -46.85 27.35
C THR A 240 -3.34 -45.46 27.99
N LEU A 241 -3.66 -44.44 27.19
CA LEU A 241 -3.84 -43.06 27.65
C LEU A 241 -5.01 -42.97 28.64
N ASN A 242 -6.15 -43.58 28.30
CA ASN A 242 -7.32 -43.63 29.17
C ASN A 242 -7.02 -44.38 30.49
N ALA A 243 -6.31 -45.51 30.42
CA ALA A 243 -5.91 -46.29 31.59
C ALA A 243 -4.96 -45.53 32.54
N TRP A 244 -4.10 -44.65 32.00
CA TRP A 244 -3.21 -43.80 32.80
C TRP A 244 -3.90 -42.55 33.36
N LEU A 245 -4.82 -41.95 32.60
CA LEU A 245 -5.56 -40.76 33.01
C LEU A 245 -6.66 -41.06 34.04
N ARG A 246 -7.31 -42.22 33.96
CA ARG A 246 -8.37 -42.63 34.90
C ARG A 246 -7.98 -42.50 36.38
N PRO A 247 -6.86 -43.06 36.87
CA PRO A 247 -6.49 -42.93 38.28
C PRO A 247 -6.13 -41.49 38.68
N LYS A 248 -5.60 -40.67 37.75
CA LYS A 248 -5.28 -39.26 38.05
C LYS A 248 -6.51 -38.34 38.03
N LEU A 249 -7.49 -38.61 37.18
CA LEU A 249 -8.76 -37.87 37.10
C LEU A 249 -9.70 -38.22 38.26
N ALA A 250 -9.67 -39.48 38.73
CA ALA A 250 -10.44 -39.92 39.89
C ALA A 250 -10.05 -39.19 41.19
N VAL A 251 -8.76 -38.84 41.36
CA VAL A 251 -8.28 -38.04 42.50
C VAL A 251 -8.81 -36.60 42.47
N PHE A 252 -9.11 -36.08 41.27
CA PHE A 252 -9.65 -34.73 41.07
C PHE A 252 -11.19 -34.67 41.05
N GLY A 253 -11.90 -35.79 41.27
CA GLY A 253 -13.36 -35.81 41.38
C GLY A 253 -14.14 -35.57 40.09
N LEU A 254 -13.47 -35.56 38.93
CA LEU A 254 -14.10 -35.39 37.62
C LEU A 254 -14.30 -36.77 36.96
N GLY A 255 -15.48 -37.35 37.12
CA GLY A 255 -15.91 -38.55 36.40
C GLY A 255 -16.30 -38.22 34.96
N VAL A 256 -15.31 -38.00 34.09
CA VAL A 256 -15.54 -37.83 32.65
C VAL A 256 -15.20 -39.14 31.95
N ASP A 257 -16.22 -39.89 31.56
CA ASP A 257 -16.06 -40.99 30.61
C ASP A 257 -15.75 -40.41 29.23
N LEU A 258 -14.49 -40.51 28.81
CA LEU A 258 -14.11 -40.21 27.44
C LEU A 258 -14.73 -41.27 26.52
N ASP A 259 -15.85 -40.93 25.88
CA ASP A 259 -16.57 -41.78 24.93
C ASP A 259 -15.73 -42.07 23.67
N LEU A 260 -14.89 -43.10 23.78
CA LEU A 260 -14.13 -43.72 22.69
C LEU A 260 -14.96 -44.15 21.46
N PRO A 261 -16.25 -44.54 21.56
CA PRO A 261 -17.03 -44.95 20.37
C PRO A 261 -17.27 -43.81 19.38
N HIS A 262 -17.52 -42.60 19.88
CA HIS A 262 -17.85 -41.45 19.02
C HIS A 262 -16.61 -40.86 18.34
N LEU A 263 -15.48 -40.84 19.05
CA LEU A 263 -14.17 -40.51 18.47
C LEU A 263 -13.71 -41.54 17.43
N ARG A 264 -14.08 -42.81 17.59
CA ARG A 264 -13.76 -43.88 16.64
C ARG A 264 -14.47 -43.69 15.29
N ASP A 265 -15.74 -43.30 15.29
CA ASP A 265 -16.49 -43.02 14.04
C ASP A 265 -16.03 -41.73 13.35
N LEU A 266 -15.64 -40.70 14.12
CA LEU A 266 -15.05 -39.48 13.59
C LEU A 266 -13.65 -39.71 12.98
N LEU A 267 -12.84 -40.61 13.55
CA LEU A 267 -11.52 -40.99 13.05
C LEU A 267 -11.58 -42.05 11.93
N ALA A 268 -12.64 -42.87 11.90
CA ALA A 268 -12.96 -43.81 10.82
C ALA A 268 -13.77 -43.15 9.69
N GLY A 269 -13.78 -41.81 9.65
CA GLY A 269 -14.37 -41.01 8.58
C GLY A 269 -13.93 -41.46 7.17
N PRO A 270 -14.70 -41.06 6.14
CA PRO A 270 -14.85 -41.75 4.86
C PRO A 270 -13.58 -42.48 4.40
N ARG A 271 -13.63 -43.81 4.33
CA ARG A 271 -12.53 -44.66 3.86
C ARG A 271 -11.90 -44.05 2.59
N TYR A 272 -10.71 -43.45 2.75
CA TYR A 272 -9.82 -43.07 1.64
C TYR A 272 -9.14 -44.32 1.03
N GLY A 273 -9.86 -45.45 1.00
CA GLY A 273 -9.37 -46.77 0.64
C GLY A 273 -10.44 -47.52 -0.13
N GLY A 274 -10.52 -47.23 -1.41
CA GLY A 274 -11.23 -48.03 -2.41
C GLY A 274 -10.36 -48.04 -3.66
N GLU A 275 -9.71 -49.18 -3.90
CA GLU A 275 -8.86 -49.45 -5.05
C GLU A 275 -9.57 -49.02 -6.34
N GLY A 276 -9.08 -47.96 -7.00
CA GLY A 276 -9.55 -47.49 -8.30
C GLY A 276 -10.24 -46.12 -8.35
N ASN A 277 -10.73 -45.56 -7.23
CA ASN A 277 -11.52 -44.31 -7.26
C ASN A 277 -10.88 -43.10 -6.55
N SER A 278 -9.66 -43.25 -6.04
CA SER A 278 -8.91 -42.22 -5.30
C SER A 278 -8.52 -41.00 -6.15
N ALA A 279 -8.28 -41.20 -7.46
CA ALA A 279 -8.07 -40.10 -8.40
C ALA A 279 -9.33 -39.21 -8.51
N ILE A 280 -10.53 -39.81 -8.48
CA ILE A 280 -11.81 -39.10 -8.56
C ILE A 280 -12.08 -38.31 -7.28
N ALA A 281 -11.66 -38.80 -6.11
CA ALA A 281 -11.81 -38.09 -4.83
C ALA A 281 -10.93 -36.82 -4.75
N ILE A 282 -9.66 -36.90 -5.18
CA ILE A 282 -8.78 -35.72 -5.29
C ILE A 282 -9.34 -34.74 -6.34
N TRP A 283 -9.82 -35.27 -7.48
CA TRP A 283 -10.52 -34.50 -8.50
C TRP A 283 -11.79 -33.82 -7.97
N GLN A 284 -12.55 -34.46 -7.11
CA GLN A 284 -13.75 -33.89 -6.49
C GLN A 284 -13.38 -32.82 -5.46
N TYR A 285 -12.40 -33.04 -4.58
CA TYR A 285 -11.93 -32.01 -3.64
C TYR A 285 -11.38 -30.77 -4.34
N LEU A 286 -10.67 -30.94 -5.46
CA LEU A 286 -10.21 -29.83 -6.30
C LEU A 286 -11.36 -29.13 -7.01
N ARG A 287 -12.37 -29.87 -7.49
CA ARG A 287 -13.53 -29.34 -8.21
C ARG A 287 -14.51 -28.59 -7.32
N THR A 288 -14.71 -29.02 -6.06
CA THR A 288 -15.60 -28.34 -5.11
C THR A 288 -15.00 -27.02 -4.61
N SER A 289 -13.68 -26.87 -4.68
CA SER A 289 -12.98 -25.63 -4.38
C SER A 289 -12.71 -24.83 -5.67
N GLY A 290 -13.77 -24.26 -6.24
CA GLY A 290 -13.72 -23.57 -7.54
C GLY A 290 -12.63 -22.48 -7.67
N ASN A 291 -12.22 -21.85 -6.57
CA ASN A 291 -11.12 -20.88 -6.55
C ASN A 291 -9.72 -21.51 -6.48
N ALA A 292 -9.59 -22.69 -5.84
CA ALA A 292 -8.32 -23.40 -5.75
C ALA A 292 -7.90 -23.99 -7.09
N MET A 293 -8.85 -24.41 -7.93
CA MET A 293 -8.55 -24.99 -9.25
C MET A 293 -7.89 -23.96 -10.18
N LEU A 294 -8.38 -22.72 -10.21
CA LEU A 294 -7.77 -21.64 -10.99
C LEU A 294 -6.32 -21.37 -10.55
N THR A 295 -6.07 -21.41 -9.24
CA THR A 295 -4.74 -21.20 -8.65
C THR A 295 -3.79 -22.36 -8.95
N VAL A 296 -4.27 -23.61 -8.85
CA VAL A 296 -3.46 -24.81 -9.13
C VAL A 296 -3.14 -24.89 -10.62
N VAL A 297 -4.12 -24.70 -11.50
CA VAL A 297 -3.89 -24.68 -12.96
C VAL A 297 -2.95 -23.54 -13.35
N GLY A 298 -3.17 -22.35 -12.78
CA GLY A 298 -2.29 -21.20 -12.94
C GLY A 298 -0.86 -21.54 -12.54
N ASN A 299 -0.63 -22.14 -11.37
CA ASN A 299 0.70 -22.50 -10.89
C ASN A 299 1.36 -23.61 -11.73
N VAL A 300 0.61 -24.64 -12.13
CA VAL A 300 1.11 -25.76 -12.93
C VAL A 300 1.59 -25.29 -14.31
N VAL A 301 0.98 -24.25 -14.87
CA VAL A 301 1.41 -23.66 -16.15
C VAL A 301 2.49 -22.59 -15.94
N LEU A 302 2.29 -21.70 -14.96
CA LEU A 302 3.16 -20.54 -14.74
C LEU A 302 4.53 -20.93 -14.21
N VAL A 303 4.62 -21.88 -13.28
CA VAL A 303 5.89 -22.29 -12.67
C VAL A 303 6.86 -22.84 -13.72
N PRO A 304 6.51 -23.83 -14.57
CA PRO A 304 7.41 -24.32 -15.61
C PRO A 304 7.76 -23.26 -16.66
N LEU A 305 6.81 -22.39 -17.02
CA LEU A 305 7.04 -21.30 -17.97
C LEU A 305 8.08 -20.30 -17.43
N VAL A 306 7.90 -19.84 -16.19
CA VAL A 306 8.84 -18.96 -15.50
C VAL A 306 10.20 -19.64 -15.36
N LEU A 307 10.21 -20.92 -15.00
CA LEU A 307 11.45 -21.68 -14.85
C LEU A 307 12.23 -21.77 -16.15
N PHE A 308 11.55 -22.08 -17.25
CA PHE A 308 12.14 -22.11 -18.59
C PHE A 308 12.71 -20.75 -18.97
N TYR A 309 11.94 -19.67 -18.78
CA TYR A 309 12.37 -18.33 -19.13
C TYR A 309 13.59 -17.87 -18.31
N LEU A 310 13.57 -18.09 -16.99
CA LEU A 310 14.68 -17.72 -16.11
C LEU A 310 15.95 -18.53 -16.38
N LEU A 311 15.83 -19.81 -16.74
CA LEU A 311 16.98 -20.64 -17.13
C LEU A 311 17.52 -20.29 -18.52
N TYR A 312 16.63 -19.92 -19.45
CA TYR A 312 16.98 -19.56 -20.82
C TYR A 312 17.72 -18.21 -20.90
N ASP A 313 17.16 -17.14 -20.31
CA ASP A 313 17.59 -15.75 -20.63
C ASP A 313 18.23 -14.96 -19.47
N ARG A 314 18.72 -15.65 -18.43
CA ARG A 314 19.34 -15.02 -17.24
C ARG A 314 20.34 -13.92 -17.60
N HIS A 315 21.27 -14.17 -18.53
CA HIS A 315 22.36 -13.22 -18.84
C HIS A 315 21.93 -11.98 -19.64
N GLN A 316 20.81 -11.98 -20.37
CA GLN A 316 20.32 -10.74 -21.00
C GLN A 316 19.47 -9.93 -20.03
N MET A 317 18.66 -10.59 -19.19
CA MET A 317 17.87 -9.92 -18.16
C MET A 317 18.76 -9.11 -17.20
N PHE A 318 19.82 -9.72 -16.68
CA PHE A 318 20.75 -9.03 -15.77
C PHE A 318 21.50 -7.88 -16.46
N ARG A 319 21.92 -8.03 -17.72
CA ARG A 319 22.57 -6.95 -18.48
C ARG A 319 21.66 -5.75 -18.74
N ARG A 320 20.35 -5.96 -18.95
CA ARG A 320 19.38 -4.86 -19.07
C ARG A 320 19.09 -4.18 -17.74
N MET A 321 19.00 -4.96 -16.66
CA MET A 321 18.84 -4.39 -15.31
C MET A 321 20.06 -3.53 -14.91
N GLU A 322 21.27 -3.97 -15.25
CA GLU A 322 22.48 -3.17 -15.05
C GLU A 322 22.47 -1.85 -15.84
N SER A 323 21.83 -1.81 -17.01
CA SER A 323 21.71 -0.58 -17.82
C SER A 323 20.77 0.47 -17.22
N LEU A 324 19.85 0.07 -16.33
CA LEU A 324 18.94 0.98 -15.62
C LEU A 324 19.57 1.59 -14.37
N VAL A 325 20.69 1.03 -13.89
CA VAL A 325 21.41 1.55 -12.74
C VAL A 325 22.35 2.68 -13.22
N PRO A 326 22.19 3.92 -12.70
CA PRO A 326 23.09 5.02 -13.05
C PRO A 326 24.55 4.62 -12.77
N ARG A 327 25.45 4.82 -13.75
CA ARG A 327 26.86 4.38 -13.75
C ARG A 327 27.65 4.67 -12.45
N ARG A 328 27.23 5.69 -11.70
CA ARG A 328 27.78 6.10 -10.40
C ARG A 328 27.61 5.08 -9.26
N TRP A 329 26.66 4.13 -9.36
CA TRP A 329 26.43 3.10 -8.32
C TRP A 329 26.92 1.69 -8.72
N LEU A 330 27.30 1.50 -9.98
CA LEU A 330 27.65 0.20 -10.58
C LEU A 330 28.89 -0.45 -9.95
N ALA A 331 29.90 0.37 -9.60
CA ALA A 331 31.13 -0.12 -8.98
C ALA A 331 30.94 -0.70 -7.57
N LYS A 332 29.91 -0.26 -6.83
CA LYS A 332 29.59 -0.78 -5.49
C LYS A 332 28.78 -2.07 -5.54
N THR A 333 28.00 -2.29 -6.59
CA THR A 333 27.12 -3.45 -6.71
C THR A 333 27.80 -4.67 -7.37
N GLN A 334 28.85 -4.47 -8.15
CA GLN A 334 29.60 -5.56 -8.79
C GLN A 334 30.48 -6.38 -7.83
N ALA A 335 30.72 -5.91 -6.60
CA ALA A 335 31.52 -6.63 -5.60
C ALA A 335 30.78 -7.80 -4.91
N PHE A 336 29.49 -7.99 -5.19
CA PHE A 336 28.62 -8.96 -4.51
C PHE A 336 28.16 -10.14 -5.38
N TRP A 337 28.61 -10.22 -6.64
CA TRP A 337 28.31 -11.33 -7.56
C TRP A 337 29.57 -12.08 -7.96
#